data_AF-A0A1H4FC57-F1
#
_entry.id   AF-A0A1H4FC57-F1
#
_cell.length_a   1.000
_cell.length_b   1.000
_cell.length_c   1.000
_cell.angle_alpha   90.00
_cell.angle_beta   90.00
_cell.angle_gamma   90.00
#
_symmetry.space_group_name_H-M   'P 1'
#
loop_
_entity.id
_entity.type
_entity.pdbx_description
1 polymer ?
#
loop_
_entity_poly.entity_id
_entity_poly.type
_entity_poly.pdbx_seq_one_letter_code
_entity_poly.pdbx_strand_id
1 'polypeptide(L)'
;MPTSAVGSRRGWRPFQRVRRAGRGFTLLELLVVIAIIAVATAGVSFAMRDSAQAALDREAERLAALLESARAQSRASGIVVRWRPTPEGPGNFAFDGLPVGTLPTMWLNEGIAAQPMTAGRVAMPALQLGPDPIIPSQQVLLTSETLPNRSLIVGTDGLRPFTVMTP
;
A
#
# COMPACT_ATOMS: atom_id res chain seq x y z
N MET A 1 -80.17 -66.40 19.50
CA MET A 1 -79.04 -65.61 20.02
C MET A 1 -78.55 -64.68 18.91
N PRO A 2 -78.36 -63.38 19.20
CA PRO A 2 -77.86 -62.38 18.26
C PRO A 2 -76.33 -62.44 18.17
N THR A 3 -75.73 -61.89 17.11
CA THR A 3 -74.90 -60.68 17.25
C THR A 3 -74.44 -60.21 15.88
N SER A 4 -74.86 -58.99 15.57
CA SER A 4 -74.37 -58.15 14.50
C SER A 4 -72.86 -57.90 14.66
N ALA A 5 -72.13 -57.92 13.56
CA ALA A 5 -70.86 -57.22 13.46
C ALA A 5 -70.91 -56.33 12.21
N VAL A 6 -71.25 -55.05 12.42
CA VAL A 6 -70.96 -53.98 11.47
C VAL A 6 -69.58 -53.43 11.81
N GLY A 7 -68.74 -53.23 10.81
CA GLY A 7 -67.40 -52.70 10.97
C GLY A 7 -66.91 -52.08 9.67
N SER A 8 -67.65 -51.10 9.17
CA SER A 8 -67.22 -50.21 8.11
C SER A 8 -66.14 -49.26 8.63
N ARG A 9 -65.06 -49.09 7.87
CA ARG A 9 -64.57 -47.78 7.38
C ARG A 9 -63.27 -47.95 6.59
N ARG A 10 -63.36 -47.58 5.31
CA ARG A 10 -62.22 -47.22 4.48
C ARG A 10 -61.49 -46.05 5.14
N GLY A 11 -60.24 -46.29 5.51
CA GLY A 11 -59.28 -45.26 5.91
C GLY A 11 -58.06 -45.34 5.02
N TRP A 12 -58.17 -44.86 3.78
CA TRP A 12 -57.00 -44.42 3.04
C TRP A 12 -56.28 -43.36 3.89
N ARG A 13 -55.03 -43.62 4.27
CA ARG A 13 -54.07 -42.54 4.53
C ARG A 13 -52.79 -42.79 3.75
N PRO A 14 -52.36 -41.80 2.97
CA PRO A 14 -51.36 -41.96 1.93
C PRO A 14 -49.96 -42.02 2.54
N PHE A 15 -49.04 -42.54 1.73
CA PHE A 15 -47.60 -42.32 1.83
C PHE A 15 -47.30 -40.93 2.40
N GLN A 16 -46.74 -40.87 3.61
CA GLN A 16 -45.91 -39.74 4.00
C GLN A 16 -44.66 -39.78 3.11
N ARG A 17 -44.81 -39.30 1.87
CA ARG A 17 -43.67 -38.67 1.21
C ARG A 17 -43.29 -37.53 2.13
N VAL A 18 -42.20 -37.74 2.87
CA VAL A 18 -41.33 -36.64 3.26
C VAL A 18 -41.09 -35.91 1.96
N ARG A 19 -41.85 -34.84 1.72
CA ARG A 19 -41.45 -33.81 0.79
C ARG A 19 -40.14 -33.34 1.38
N ARG A 20 -39.03 -33.90 0.89
CA ARG A 20 -37.82 -33.11 0.75
C ARG A 20 -38.29 -31.94 -0.08
N ALA A 21 -38.70 -30.87 0.60
CA ALA A 21 -38.79 -29.57 0.00
C ALA A 21 -37.40 -29.40 -0.58
N GLY A 22 -37.28 -29.58 -1.89
CA GLY A 22 -36.09 -29.15 -2.60
C GLY A 22 -36.01 -27.67 -2.27
N ARG A 23 -35.10 -27.33 -1.36
CA ARG A 23 -34.79 -25.95 -1.02
C ARG A 23 -34.06 -25.42 -2.25
N GLY A 24 -34.84 -25.08 -3.26
CA GLY A 24 -34.37 -24.42 -4.46
C GLY A 24 -33.92 -23.03 -4.05
N PHE A 25 -32.69 -22.71 -4.43
CA PHE A 25 -32.06 -21.41 -4.25
C PHE A 25 -33.04 -20.31 -4.68
N THR A 26 -33.53 -19.52 -3.73
CA THR A 26 -34.48 -18.44 -4.05
C THR A 26 -33.75 -17.30 -4.75
N LEU A 27 -34.45 -16.53 -5.60
CA LEU A 27 -33.88 -15.32 -6.21
C LEU A 27 -33.36 -14.34 -5.14
N LEU A 28 -34.03 -14.30 -3.99
CA LEU A 28 -33.62 -13.48 -2.86
C LEU A 28 -32.32 -13.99 -2.21
N GLU A 29 -32.17 -15.30 -2.01
CA GLU A 29 -30.89 -15.89 -1.54
C GLU A 29 -29.75 -15.55 -2.48
N LEU A 30 -29.95 -15.68 -3.80
CA LEU A 30 -28.93 -15.29 -4.77
C LEU A 30 -28.61 -13.80 -4.66
N LEU A 31 -29.63 -12.94 -4.58
CA LEU A 31 -29.47 -11.50 -4.47
C LEU A 31 -28.69 -11.11 -3.21
N VAL A 32 -28.99 -11.71 -2.07
CA VAL A 32 -28.29 -11.45 -0.82
C VAL A 32 -26.83 -11.93 -0.90
N VAL A 33 -26.59 -13.11 -1.48
CA VAL A 33 -25.22 -13.63 -1.66
C VAL A 33 -24.40 -12.69 -2.54
N ILE A 34 -24.91 -12.27 -3.70
CA ILE A 34 -24.19 -11.33 -4.56
C ILE A 34 -24.02 -9.97 -3.88
N ALA A 35 -24.99 -9.51 -3.10
CA ALA A 35 -24.88 -8.25 -2.36
C ALA A 35 -23.78 -8.32 -1.30
N ILE A 36 -23.68 -9.43 -0.54
CA ILE A 36 -22.62 -9.63 0.44
C ILE A 36 -21.26 -9.73 -0.24
N ILE A 37 -21.15 -10.50 -1.34
CA ILE A 37 -19.90 -10.60 -2.11
C ILE A 37 -19.49 -9.22 -2.62
N ALA A 38 -20.42 -8.43 -3.15
CA ALA A 38 -20.13 -7.08 -3.63
C ALA A 38 -19.61 -6.17 -2.50
N VAL A 39 -20.28 -6.14 -1.34
CA VAL A 39 -19.84 -5.33 -0.19
C VAL A 39 -18.49 -5.81 0.36
N ALA A 40 -18.30 -7.11 0.47
CA ALA A 40 -17.03 -7.69 0.92
C ALA A 40 -15.88 -7.34 -0.05
N THR A 41 -16.12 -7.46 -1.36
CA THR A 41 -15.14 -7.12 -2.40
C THR A 41 -14.79 -5.64 -2.39
N ALA A 42 -15.79 -4.77 -2.23
CA ALA A 42 -15.58 -3.34 -2.07
C ALA A 42 -14.72 -3.04 -0.83
N GLY A 43 -15.04 -3.64 0.33
CA GLY A 43 -14.28 -3.48 1.57
C GLY A 43 -12.81 -3.90 1.45
N VAL A 44 -12.53 -5.04 0.82
CA VAL A 44 -11.15 -5.50 0.57
C VAL A 44 -10.39 -4.52 -0.33
N SER A 45 -11.02 -4.02 -1.38
CA SER A 45 -10.42 -3.06 -2.30
C SER A 45 -10.00 -1.76 -1.59
N PHE A 46 -10.85 -1.26 -0.67
CA PHE A 46 -10.51 -0.11 0.16
C PHE A 46 -9.35 -0.38 1.11
N ALA A 47 -9.34 -1.52 1.80
CA ALA A 47 -8.26 -1.88 2.72
C ALA A 47 -6.90 -2.01 2.03
N MET A 48 -6.85 -2.57 0.82
CA MET A 48 -5.62 -2.65 0.02
C MET A 48 -5.12 -1.27 -0.42
N ARG A 49 -6.03 -0.35 -0.76
CA ARG A 49 -5.64 1.02 -1.14
C ARG A 49 -5.07 1.77 0.06
N ASP A 50 -5.67 1.59 1.23
CA ASP A 50 -5.21 2.21 2.48
C ASP A 50 -3.82 1.69 2.88
N SER A 51 -3.60 0.37 2.76
CA SER A 51 -2.28 -0.21 3.04
C SER A 51 -1.19 0.29 2.09
N ALA A 52 -1.51 0.48 0.80
CA ALA A 52 -0.60 1.08 -0.16
C ALA A 52 -0.28 2.56 0.16
N GLN A 53 -1.26 3.31 0.67
CA GLN A 53 -1.05 4.71 1.07
C GLN A 53 -0.13 4.78 2.28
N ALA A 54 -0.40 3.98 3.31
CA ALA A 54 0.45 3.87 4.47
C ALA A 54 1.87 3.39 4.12
N ALA A 55 2.01 2.53 3.10
CA ALA A 55 3.31 2.10 2.61
C ALA A 55 4.12 3.26 1.98
N LEU A 56 3.48 4.10 1.16
CA LEU A 56 4.13 5.28 0.56
C LEU A 56 4.49 6.33 1.61
N ASP A 57 3.62 6.59 2.59
CA ASP A 57 3.87 7.53 3.68
C ASP A 57 5.09 7.09 4.52
N ARG A 58 5.14 5.80 4.91
CA ARG A 58 6.29 5.24 5.63
C ARG A 58 7.58 5.31 4.82
N GLU A 59 7.50 5.10 3.51
CA GLU A 59 8.67 5.20 2.64
C GLU A 59 9.21 6.63 2.57
N ALA A 60 8.33 7.63 2.51
CA ALA A 60 8.71 9.04 2.51
C ALA A 60 9.39 9.46 3.82
N GLU A 61 8.81 9.08 4.97
CA GLU A 61 9.41 9.34 6.29
C GLU A 61 10.78 8.68 6.43
N ARG A 62 10.88 7.42 5.99
CA ARG A 62 12.14 6.68 6.02
C ARG A 62 13.19 7.33 5.13
N LEU A 63 12.83 7.71 3.90
CA LEU A 63 13.76 8.39 3.00
C LEU A 63 14.24 9.72 3.60
N ALA A 64 13.36 10.51 4.21
CA ALA A 64 13.74 11.75 4.88
C ALA A 64 14.80 11.50 5.97
N ALA A 65 14.61 10.48 6.80
CA ALA A 65 15.57 10.09 7.83
C ALA A 65 16.91 9.61 7.25
N LEU A 66 16.89 8.83 6.15
CA LEU A 66 18.10 8.36 5.46
C LEU A 66 18.88 9.52 4.83
N LEU A 67 18.20 10.48 4.20
CA LEU A 67 18.82 11.68 3.63
C LEU A 67 19.48 12.54 4.71
N GLU A 68 18.81 12.74 5.86
CA GLU A 68 19.43 13.49 6.96
C GLU A 68 20.60 12.72 7.61
N SER A 69 20.51 11.40 7.72
CA SER A 69 21.61 10.56 8.21
C SER A 69 22.84 10.67 7.29
N ALA A 70 22.63 10.61 5.98
CA ALA A 70 23.68 10.81 4.98
C ALA A 70 24.24 12.25 5.02
N ARG A 71 23.38 13.25 5.26
CA ARG A 71 23.79 14.65 5.46
C ARG A 71 24.68 14.80 6.68
N ALA A 72 24.30 14.20 7.82
CA ALA A 72 25.10 14.21 9.03
C ALA A 72 26.45 13.52 8.81
N GLN A 73 26.48 12.38 8.12
CA GLN A 73 27.71 11.66 7.79
C GLN A 73 28.63 12.44 6.86
N SER A 74 28.06 13.12 5.86
CA SER A 74 28.75 14.05 4.95
C SER A 74 29.45 15.16 5.73
N ARG A 75 28.72 15.83 6.65
CA ARG A 75 29.28 16.88 7.52
C ARG A 75 30.37 16.35 8.46
N ALA A 76 30.15 15.19 9.07
CA ALA A 76 31.07 14.61 10.04
C ALA A 76 32.39 14.13 9.40
N SER A 77 32.32 13.59 8.19
CA SER A 77 33.48 13.10 7.44
C SER A 77 34.17 14.17 6.59
N GLY A 78 33.49 15.28 6.30
CA GLY A 78 33.96 16.30 5.36
C GLY A 78 33.91 15.86 3.90
N ILE A 79 33.31 14.70 3.59
CA ILE A 79 33.21 14.16 2.23
C ILE A 79 31.88 14.56 1.62
N VAL A 80 31.90 14.95 0.34
CA VAL A 80 30.68 15.22 -0.43
C VAL A 80 29.89 13.92 -0.62
N VAL A 81 28.69 13.86 -0.05
CA VAL A 81 27.74 12.78 -0.28
C VAL A 81 26.66 13.22 -1.27
N ARG A 82 26.40 12.37 -2.26
CA ARG A 82 25.28 12.54 -3.20
C ARG A 82 24.32 11.38 -3.09
N TRP A 83 23.03 11.68 -3.16
CA TRP A 83 21.99 10.66 -3.23
C TRP A 83 21.36 10.65 -4.62
N ARG A 84 21.20 9.47 -5.21
CA ARG A 84 20.54 9.33 -6.51
C ARG A 84 19.75 8.02 -6.61
N PRO A 85 18.62 8.00 -7.33
CA PRO A 85 17.94 6.76 -7.68
C PRO A 85 18.80 5.92 -8.65
N THR A 86 18.70 4.59 -8.52
CA THR A 86 19.40 3.61 -9.34
C THR A 86 18.45 2.49 -9.75
N PRO A 87 17.51 2.73 -10.69
CA PRO A 87 16.53 1.72 -11.08
C PRO A 87 17.16 0.45 -11.66
N GLU A 88 18.36 0.56 -12.24
CA GLU A 88 19.12 -0.54 -12.85
C GLU A 88 20.27 -1.05 -11.94
N GLY A 89 20.40 -0.49 -10.74
CA GLY A 89 21.49 -0.79 -9.83
C GLY A 89 21.22 -1.99 -8.91
N PRO A 90 22.24 -2.42 -8.14
CA PRO A 90 22.07 -3.47 -7.13
C PRO A 90 21.15 -3.05 -5.97
N GLY A 91 20.89 -1.75 -5.82
CA GLY A 91 19.85 -1.22 -4.95
C GLY A 91 18.99 -0.20 -5.67
N ASN A 92 17.90 0.22 -5.06
CA ASN A 92 16.95 1.14 -5.68
C ASN A 92 17.48 2.59 -5.73
N PHE A 93 18.40 2.94 -4.84
CA PHE A 93 19.12 4.21 -4.82
C PHE A 93 20.51 4.02 -4.21
N ALA A 94 21.40 5.00 -4.38
CA ALA A 94 22.76 4.96 -3.86
C ALA A 94 23.13 6.27 -3.13
N PHE A 95 24.02 6.13 -2.14
CA PHE A 95 24.72 7.25 -1.48
C PHE A 95 26.17 7.28 -1.97
N ASP A 96 26.42 7.99 -3.05
CA ASP A 96 27.78 8.16 -3.57
C ASP A 96 28.61 8.98 -2.57
N GLY A 97 29.83 8.53 -2.28
CA GLY A 97 30.72 9.14 -1.29
C GLY A 97 30.70 8.48 0.09
N LEU A 98 29.73 7.60 0.37
CA LEU A 98 29.73 6.75 1.57
C LEU A 98 30.28 5.35 1.26
N PRO A 99 30.94 4.69 2.23
CA PRO A 99 31.26 3.27 2.11
C PRO A 99 29.98 2.43 1.93
N VAL A 100 30.08 1.37 1.14
CA VAL A 100 28.96 0.44 0.90
C VAL A 100 28.48 -0.15 2.23
N GLY A 101 27.16 -0.22 2.42
CA GLY A 101 26.55 -0.76 3.64
C GLY A 101 26.47 0.22 4.81
N THR A 102 26.95 1.46 4.67
CA THR A 102 26.80 2.50 5.71
C THR A 102 25.33 2.84 5.97
N LEU A 103 24.53 2.92 4.89
CA LEU A 103 23.11 3.21 4.95
C LEU A 103 22.34 2.24 4.04
N PRO A 104 21.07 1.91 4.36
CA PRO A 104 20.18 1.16 3.48
C PRO A 104 19.99 1.85 2.12
N THR A 105 19.93 1.05 1.05
CA THR A 105 19.83 1.49 -0.35
C THR A 105 18.62 0.90 -1.10
N MET A 106 17.76 0.17 -0.39
CA MET A 106 16.58 -0.51 -0.93
C MET A 106 15.31 0.18 -0.45
N TRP A 107 14.28 0.25 -1.31
CA TRP A 107 12.91 0.59 -0.90
C TRP A 107 12.34 -0.48 0.03
N LEU A 108 11.40 -0.10 0.91
CA LEU A 108 10.65 -1.08 1.72
C LEU A 108 9.62 -1.84 0.90
N ASN A 109 9.07 -1.19 -0.12
CA ASN A 109 8.03 -1.75 -1.00
C ASN A 109 8.47 -1.60 -2.46
N GLU A 110 8.08 -2.55 -3.28
CA GLU A 110 8.29 -2.50 -4.73
C GLU A 110 7.42 -1.44 -5.39
N GLY A 111 7.79 -1.06 -6.62
CA GLY A 111 7.03 -0.08 -7.41
C GLY A 111 7.12 1.36 -6.89
N ILE A 112 8.04 1.65 -5.97
CA ILE A 112 8.37 3.02 -5.57
C ILE A 112 9.41 3.59 -6.53
N ALA A 113 9.14 4.77 -7.07
CA ALA A 113 10.08 5.54 -7.85
C ALA A 113 10.34 6.89 -7.18
N ALA A 114 11.55 7.40 -7.40
CA ALA A 114 11.98 8.66 -6.82
C ALA A 114 12.64 9.53 -7.88
N GLN A 115 12.27 10.81 -7.91
CA GLN A 115 12.83 11.80 -8.82
C GLN A 115 13.40 12.97 -8.01
N PRO A 116 14.74 13.14 -7.98
CA PRO A 116 15.35 14.33 -7.40
C PRO A 116 14.95 15.58 -8.19
N MET A 117 14.74 16.68 -7.48
CA MET A 117 14.32 17.97 -8.05
C MET A 117 14.96 19.13 -7.28
N THR A 118 15.14 20.26 -7.97
CA THR A 118 15.36 21.54 -7.31
C THR A 118 14.07 22.08 -6.68
N ALA A 119 14.17 23.12 -5.85
CA ALA A 119 13.03 23.82 -5.26
C ALA A 119 11.96 24.27 -6.29
N GLY A 120 12.41 24.68 -7.49
CA GLY A 120 11.55 25.02 -8.62
C GLY A 120 10.95 23.83 -9.38
N ARG A 121 10.98 22.61 -8.82
CA ARG A 121 10.46 21.37 -9.42
C ARG A 121 11.05 21.07 -10.81
N VAL A 122 12.32 21.37 -11.01
CA VAL A 122 13.09 20.92 -12.17
C VAL A 122 13.85 19.65 -11.79
N ALA A 123 13.72 18.61 -12.60
CA ALA A 123 14.37 17.32 -12.35
C ALA A 123 15.89 17.44 -12.32
N MET A 124 16.53 16.68 -11.42
CA MET A 124 17.96 16.63 -11.22
C MET A 124 18.43 15.16 -11.18
N PRO A 125 19.69 14.87 -11.55
CA PRO A 125 20.21 13.51 -11.52
C PRO A 125 20.50 13.01 -10.09
N ALA A 126 20.78 13.91 -9.16
CA ALA A 126 21.16 13.59 -7.79
C ALA A 126 20.90 14.77 -6.84
N LEU A 127 20.72 14.47 -5.55
CA LEU A 127 20.77 15.42 -4.45
C LEU A 127 22.18 15.55 -3.90
N GLN A 128 22.54 16.75 -3.42
CA GLN A 128 23.81 17.00 -2.72
C GLN A 128 23.53 17.21 -1.24
N LEU A 129 24.10 16.33 -0.40
CA LEU A 129 23.78 16.26 1.02
C LEU A 129 24.89 16.87 1.92
N GLY A 130 25.84 17.62 1.37
CA GLY A 130 26.91 18.25 2.13
C GLY A 130 28.26 18.16 1.41
N PRO A 131 29.40 18.37 2.11
CA PRO A 131 29.56 18.48 3.57
C PRO A 131 29.17 19.85 4.15
N ASP A 132 28.79 20.80 3.30
CA ASP A 132 28.43 22.14 3.73
C ASP A 132 27.18 22.14 4.64
N PRO A 133 27.16 22.95 5.71
CA PRO A 133 26.02 23.03 6.62
C PRO A 133 24.80 23.66 5.94
N ILE A 134 25.02 24.54 4.95
CA ILE A 134 23.98 25.20 4.17
C ILE A 134 24.08 24.65 2.74
N ILE A 135 23.02 24.00 2.27
CA ILE A 135 22.91 23.46 0.91
C ILE A 135 21.77 24.18 0.17
N PRO A 136 21.71 24.12 -1.17
CA PRO A 136 20.55 24.60 -1.90
C PRO A 136 19.27 23.89 -1.45
N SER A 137 18.10 24.53 -1.63
CA SER A 137 16.82 23.84 -1.44
C SER A 137 16.62 22.77 -2.52
N GLN A 138 16.27 21.57 -2.08
CA GLN A 138 16.18 20.37 -2.91
C GLN A 138 15.04 19.49 -2.42
N GLN A 139 14.47 18.73 -3.34
CA GLN A 139 13.30 17.91 -3.11
C GLN A 139 13.45 16.56 -3.83
N VAL A 140 12.73 15.55 -3.35
CA VAL A 140 12.53 14.27 -4.03
C VAL A 140 11.05 14.05 -4.17
N LEU A 141 10.58 13.89 -5.40
CA LEU A 141 9.23 13.42 -5.67
C LEU A 141 9.23 11.89 -5.56
N LEU A 142 8.38 11.37 -4.68
CA LEU A 142 8.09 9.94 -4.56
C LEU A 142 6.77 9.62 -5.23
N THR A 143 6.81 8.61 -6.10
CA THR A 143 5.64 8.05 -6.77
C THR A 143 5.56 6.55 -6.50
N SER A 144 4.35 6.01 -6.61
CA SER A 144 4.09 4.59 -6.45
C SER A 144 3.30 4.07 -7.65
N GLU A 145 3.74 2.95 -8.23
CA GLU A 145 3.04 2.26 -9.31
C GLU A 145 1.65 1.76 -8.89
N THR A 146 1.50 1.39 -7.61
CA THR A 146 0.20 0.93 -7.06
C THR A 146 -0.77 2.09 -6.76
N LEU A 147 -0.26 3.32 -6.67
CA LEU A 147 -1.03 4.54 -6.40
C LEU A 147 -0.67 5.65 -7.41
N PRO A 148 -1.01 5.51 -8.71
CA PRO A 148 -0.57 6.44 -9.75
C PRO A 148 -1.06 7.88 -9.55
N ASN A 149 -2.16 8.07 -8.79
CA ASN A 149 -2.74 9.39 -8.52
C ASN A 149 -2.29 10.00 -7.18
N ARG A 150 -1.31 9.39 -6.50
CA ARG A 150 -0.76 9.93 -5.24
C ARG A 150 0.75 10.01 -5.35
N SER A 151 1.27 11.17 -4.98
CA SER A 151 2.70 11.41 -4.84
C SER A 151 2.98 12.16 -3.55
N LEU A 152 4.19 12.00 -3.05
CA LEU A 152 4.69 12.72 -1.88
C LEU A 152 5.99 13.43 -2.24
N ILE A 153 6.27 14.52 -1.55
CA ILE A 153 7.52 15.24 -1.71
C ILE A 153 8.31 15.08 -0.40
N VAL A 154 9.59 14.76 -0.50
CA VAL A 154 10.53 14.84 0.62
C VAL A 154 11.51 15.96 0.31
N GLY A 155 11.59 16.99 1.15
CA GLY A 155 12.35 18.19 0.80
C GLY A 155 13.01 18.89 1.98
N THR A 156 13.97 19.76 1.63
CA THR A 156 14.63 20.69 2.55
C THR A 156 14.72 22.08 1.92
N ASP A 157 14.66 23.12 2.75
CA ASP A 157 14.98 24.50 2.38
C ASP A 157 16.51 24.75 2.34
N GLY A 158 17.31 23.75 2.73
CA GLY A 158 18.75 23.84 2.82
C GLY A 158 19.29 24.11 4.22
N LEU A 159 18.44 24.54 5.16
CA LEU A 159 18.80 24.83 6.55
C LEU A 159 18.18 23.82 7.52
N ARG A 160 16.95 23.39 7.24
CA ARG A 160 16.20 22.42 8.04
C ARG A 160 16.49 20.99 7.59
N PRO A 161 16.19 20.00 8.44
CA PRO A 161 16.22 18.59 8.03
C PRO A 161 15.30 18.34 6.84
N PHE A 162 15.57 17.26 6.10
CA PHE A 162 14.60 16.75 5.12
C PHE A 162 13.32 16.33 5.84
N THR A 163 12.17 16.74 5.30
CA THR A 163 10.85 16.38 5.83
C THR A 163 9.92 16.00 4.70
N VAL A 164 8.91 15.19 5.01
CA VAL A 164 7.78 14.97 4.12
C VAL A 164 7.00 16.28 4.01
N MET A 165 6.79 16.73 2.79
CA MET A 165 6.01 17.90 2.43
C MET A 165 4.71 17.39 1.82
N THR A 166 3.59 17.70 2.47
CA THR A 166 2.28 17.62 1.81
C THR A 166 2.20 18.70 0.74
N PRO A 167 1.75 18.34 -0.48
CA PRO A 167 1.67 19.27 -1.61
C PRO A 167 0.74 20.47 -1.37
#